data_AF-A0A7C3D184-F1
#
_entry.id   AF-A0A7C3D184-F1
#
_cell.length_a   1.000
_cell.length_b   1.000
_cell.length_c   1.000
_cell.angle_alpha   90.00
_cell.angle_beta   90.00
_cell.angle_gamma   90.00
#
_symmetry.space_group_name_H-M   'P 1'
#
loop_
_entity.id
_entity.type
_entity.pdbx_description
1 polymer ?
#
loop_
_entity_poly.entity_id
_entity_poly.type
_entity_poly.pdbx_seq_one_letter_code
_entity_poly.pdbx_strand_id
1 'polypeptide(L)'
;MSRTTLINQGKLVFENIKNLDQATLLKDPNNLQPWNGLDFEDFVVSYQDMIDLLDAIYENEILENAPFNLINGLNSQLNAAHQHLSAFIANRAQGQFQNAFQHVENVRTNIQQWGFRYEAVLGRDIEKRSKLIDEEIAKLLSNKDEIESLKRNVSSLIEPAVAGSLSKSFSDRKDALNEKQSRWFWVSVIMAAISIIATGFIVWSIVGIFNSEEVLKALEANKNN
;
A
#
# COMPACT_ATOMS: atom_id res chain seq x y z
N MET A 1 -26.86 -27.50 25.86
CA MET A 1 -26.74 -26.05 26.14
C MET A 1 -25.94 -25.43 25.00
N SER A 2 -26.38 -24.30 24.43
CA SER A 2 -25.62 -23.64 23.35
C SER A 2 -24.45 -22.83 23.92
N ARG A 3 -23.43 -22.58 23.10
CA ARG A 3 -22.27 -21.73 23.44
C ARG A 3 -22.70 -20.33 23.88
N THR A 4 -23.56 -19.69 23.09
CA THR A 4 -24.08 -18.34 23.39
C THR A 4 -24.81 -18.30 24.72
N THR A 5 -25.64 -19.32 25.02
CA THR A 5 -26.28 -19.43 26.34
C THR A 5 -25.26 -19.54 27.46
N LEU A 6 -24.21 -20.34 27.28
CA LEU A 6 -23.16 -20.51 28.28
C LEU A 6 -22.35 -19.22 28.52
N ILE A 7 -21.99 -18.50 27.45
CA ILE A 7 -21.32 -17.20 27.55
C ILE A 7 -22.21 -16.19 28.28
N ASN A 8 -23.49 -16.12 27.93
CA ASN A 8 -24.45 -15.21 28.58
C ASN A 8 -24.66 -15.53 30.06
N GLN A 9 -24.63 -16.81 30.46
CA GLN A 9 -24.66 -17.18 31.88
C GLN A 9 -23.45 -16.64 32.63
N GLY A 10 -22.24 -16.77 32.06
CA GLY A 10 -21.04 -16.18 32.64
C GLY A 10 -21.13 -14.67 32.76
N LYS A 11 -21.59 -14.00 31.69
CA LYS A 11 -21.77 -12.55 31.64
C LYS A 11 -22.74 -12.07 32.73
N LEU A 12 -23.86 -12.76 32.94
CA LEU A 12 -24.80 -12.43 34.02
C LEU A 12 -24.14 -12.51 35.41
N VAL A 13 -23.33 -13.54 35.68
CA VAL A 13 -22.62 -13.67 36.95
C VAL A 13 -21.58 -12.56 37.11
N PHE A 14 -20.87 -12.22 36.04
CA PHE A 14 -19.92 -11.11 36.03
C PHE A 14 -20.60 -9.76 36.33
N GLU A 15 -21.74 -9.47 35.69
CA GLU A 15 -22.53 -8.27 36.00
C GLU A 15 -22.98 -8.24 37.47
N ASN A 16 -23.35 -9.40 38.04
CA ASN A 16 -23.67 -9.47 39.47
C ASN A 16 -22.46 -9.13 40.35
N ILE A 17 -21.25 -9.58 39.98
CA ILE A 17 -20.00 -9.21 40.68
C ILE A 17 -19.76 -7.71 40.61
N LYS A 18 -19.97 -7.08 39.45
CA LYS A 18 -19.83 -5.62 39.28
C LYS A 18 -20.83 -4.84 40.13
N ASN A 19 -22.05 -5.37 40.26
CA ASN A 19 -23.15 -4.77 40.99
C ASN A 19 -23.13 -5.05 42.51
N LEU A 20 -22.13 -5.78 43.03
CA LEU A 20 -21.92 -5.88 44.46
C LEU A 20 -21.66 -4.50 45.08
N ASP A 21 -21.90 -4.36 46.39
CA ASP A 21 -21.62 -3.13 47.12
C ASP A 21 -20.11 -2.86 47.17
N GLN A 22 -19.59 -2.20 46.13
CA GLN A 22 -18.17 -1.91 45.97
C GLN A 22 -17.65 -0.97 47.06
N ALA A 23 -18.49 -0.06 47.55
CA ALA A 23 -18.11 0.87 48.61
C ALA A 23 -17.77 0.11 49.91
N THR A 24 -18.52 -0.94 50.22
CA THR A 24 -18.21 -1.83 51.34
C THR A 24 -17.08 -2.79 51.00
N LEU A 25 -17.07 -3.37 49.79
CA LEU A 25 -16.07 -4.37 49.39
C LEU A 25 -14.65 -3.82 49.46
N LEU A 26 -14.44 -2.62 48.89
CA LEU A 26 -13.13 -1.97 48.69
C LEU A 26 -12.68 -1.10 49.87
N LYS A 27 -13.50 -0.98 50.92
CA LYS A 27 -13.14 -0.24 52.13
C LYS A 27 -12.43 -1.16 53.11
N ASP A 28 -11.19 -0.82 53.48
CA ASP A 28 -10.42 -1.58 54.46
C ASP A 28 -11.16 -1.61 55.82
N PRO A 29 -11.51 -2.80 56.35
CA PRO A 29 -12.09 -2.93 57.68
C PRO A 29 -11.07 -2.73 58.83
N ASN A 30 -9.78 -2.48 58.54
CA ASN A 30 -8.69 -2.21 59.49
C ASN A 30 -8.41 -3.33 60.50
N ASN A 31 -8.97 -4.52 60.28
CA ASN A 31 -8.87 -5.67 61.18
C ASN A 31 -8.32 -6.92 60.48
N LEU A 32 -7.87 -6.79 59.23
CA LEU A 32 -7.36 -7.89 58.43
C LEU A 32 -5.85 -8.01 58.59
N GLN A 33 -5.39 -9.25 58.62
CA GLN A 33 -3.98 -9.59 58.58
C GLN A 33 -3.59 -9.92 57.13
N PRO A 34 -2.35 -9.60 56.71
CA PRO A 34 -1.83 -10.03 55.42
C PRO A 34 -1.97 -11.54 55.22
N TRP A 35 -2.32 -11.95 54.01
CA TRP A 35 -2.46 -13.35 53.63
C TRP A 35 -1.46 -13.69 52.54
N ASN A 36 -0.60 -14.69 52.77
CA ASN A 36 0.52 -15.04 51.88
C ASN A 36 1.47 -13.87 51.56
N GLY A 37 1.60 -12.91 52.50
CA GLY A 37 2.42 -11.71 52.30
C GLY A 37 1.74 -10.62 51.47
N LEU A 38 0.48 -10.80 51.07
CA LEU A 38 -0.33 -9.82 50.38
C LEU A 38 -1.33 -9.17 51.35
N ASP A 39 -1.50 -7.87 51.24
CA ASP A 39 -2.39 -7.10 52.11
C ASP A 39 -3.76 -6.82 51.46
N PHE A 40 -4.56 -5.95 52.09
CA PHE A 40 -5.86 -5.58 51.58
C PHE A 40 -5.77 -4.69 50.33
N GLU A 41 -4.71 -3.88 50.18
CA GLU A 41 -4.50 -3.05 49.00
C GLU A 41 -4.22 -3.94 47.78
N ASP A 42 -3.42 -4.99 47.95
CA ASP A 42 -3.19 -6.00 46.91
C ASP A 42 -4.50 -6.64 46.46
N PHE A 43 -5.39 -6.96 47.40
CA PHE A 43 -6.72 -7.49 47.08
C PHE A 43 -7.53 -6.52 46.22
N VAL A 44 -7.53 -5.22 46.55
CA VAL A 44 -8.25 -4.19 45.79
C VAL A 44 -7.69 -4.09 44.36
N VAL A 45 -6.37 -4.09 44.21
CA VAL A 45 -5.70 -4.06 42.90
C VAL A 45 -6.06 -5.30 42.09
N SER A 46 -6.00 -6.48 42.70
CA SER A 46 -6.38 -7.74 42.08
C SER A 46 -7.85 -7.75 41.65
N TYR A 47 -8.76 -7.29 42.50
CA TYR A 47 -10.17 -7.21 42.16
C TYR A 47 -10.39 -6.30 40.95
N GLN A 48 -9.78 -5.12 40.92
CA GLN A 48 -9.94 -4.18 39.81
C GLN A 48 -9.36 -4.76 38.50
N ASP A 49 -8.16 -5.32 38.52
CA ASP A 49 -7.55 -5.95 37.34
C ASP A 49 -8.40 -7.13 36.84
N MET A 50 -9.00 -7.91 37.74
CA MET A 50 -9.96 -8.95 37.36
C MET A 50 -11.18 -8.38 36.62
N ILE A 51 -11.77 -7.30 37.12
CA ILE A 51 -12.91 -6.64 36.48
C ILE A 51 -12.53 -6.13 35.09
N ASP A 52 -11.42 -5.40 34.97
CA ASP A 52 -10.96 -4.79 33.72
C ASP A 52 -10.68 -5.86 32.65
N LEU A 53 -10.05 -6.98 33.04
CA LEU A 53 -9.81 -8.11 32.14
C LEU A 53 -11.10 -8.77 31.68
N LEU A 54 -12.05 -9.01 32.58
CA LEU A 54 -13.33 -9.63 32.25
C LEU A 54 -14.19 -8.72 31.36
N ASP A 55 -14.20 -7.41 31.61
CA ASP A 55 -14.87 -6.43 30.74
C ASP A 55 -14.31 -6.54 29.32
N ALA A 56 -12.98 -6.50 29.16
CA ALA A 56 -12.35 -6.65 27.84
C ALA A 56 -12.65 -8.01 27.18
N ILE A 57 -12.72 -9.11 27.96
CA ILE A 57 -13.05 -10.44 27.44
C ILE A 57 -14.49 -10.49 26.88
N TYR A 58 -15.46 -9.90 27.58
CA TYR A 58 -16.85 -9.90 27.15
C TYR A 58 -17.16 -8.85 26.08
N GLU A 59 -16.51 -7.68 26.11
CA GLU A 59 -16.66 -6.62 25.10
C GLU A 59 -16.08 -7.02 23.75
N ASN A 60 -14.91 -7.67 23.74
CA ASN A 60 -14.24 -8.08 22.51
C ASN A 60 -14.67 -9.48 22.02
N GLU A 61 -15.74 -10.05 22.59
CA GLU A 61 -16.33 -11.34 22.18
C GLU A 61 -15.32 -12.52 22.14
N ILE A 62 -14.27 -12.47 22.97
CA ILE A 62 -13.14 -13.42 22.93
C ILE A 62 -13.60 -14.86 23.17
N LEU A 63 -14.63 -15.03 23.99
CA LEU A 63 -15.17 -16.34 24.36
C LEU A 63 -15.89 -17.05 23.20
N GLU A 64 -16.23 -16.35 22.11
CA GLU A 64 -16.87 -16.98 20.95
C GLU A 64 -15.99 -18.06 20.32
N ASN A 65 -14.68 -17.81 20.27
CA ASN A 65 -13.69 -18.72 19.70
C ASN A 65 -13.04 -19.65 20.73
N ALA A 66 -13.33 -19.48 22.02
CA ALA A 66 -12.73 -20.27 23.08
C ALA A 66 -13.21 -21.74 23.10
N PRO A 67 -12.40 -22.70 23.55
CA PRO A 67 -12.88 -24.07 23.84
C PRO A 67 -14.02 -24.08 24.88
N PHE A 68 -15.05 -24.91 24.64
CA PHE A 68 -16.26 -24.94 25.47
C PHE A 68 -15.99 -25.28 26.95
N ASN A 69 -14.98 -26.11 27.22
CA ASN A 69 -14.54 -26.44 28.57
C ASN A 69 -13.95 -25.23 29.32
N LEU A 70 -13.26 -24.31 28.61
CA LEU A 70 -12.71 -23.11 29.24
C LEU A 70 -13.81 -22.11 29.61
N ILE A 71 -14.85 -22.00 28.79
CA ILE A 71 -16.02 -21.16 29.11
C ILE A 71 -16.75 -21.70 30.35
N ASN A 72 -16.96 -23.02 30.43
CA ASN A 72 -17.54 -23.64 31.63
C ASN A 72 -16.65 -23.46 32.86
N GLY A 73 -15.33 -23.60 32.68
CA GLY A 73 -14.34 -23.35 33.74
C GLY A 73 -14.45 -21.91 34.25
N LEU A 74 -14.44 -20.93 33.35
CA LEU A 74 -14.58 -19.52 33.67
C LEU A 74 -15.88 -19.26 34.46
N ASN A 75 -17.02 -19.75 33.96
CA ASN A 75 -18.30 -19.59 34.64
C ASN A 75 -18.28 -20.17 36.06
N SER A 76 -17.65 -21.33 36.24
CA SER A 76 -17.53 -21.96 37.58
C SER A 76 -16.68 -21.10 38.52
N GLN A 77 -15.56 -20.56 38.02
CA GLN A 77 -14.69 -19.68 38.80
C GLN A 77 -15.38 -18.35 39.14
N LEU A 78 -16.12 -17.76 38.21
CA LEU A 78 -16.89 -16.53 38.44
C LEU A 78 -18.00 -16.73 39.49
N ASN A 79 -18.72 -17.86 39.45
CA ASN A 79 -19.73 -18.16 40.46
C ASN A 79 -19.10 -18.28 41.86
N ALA A 80 -17.96 -18.97 41.97
CA ALA A 80 -17.25 -19.12 43.23
C ALA A 80 -16.73 -17.76 43.74
N ALA A 81 -16.14 -16.94 42.86
CA ALA A 81 -15.70 -15.58 43.20
C ALA A 81 -16.88 -14.72 43.69
N HIS A 82 -18.01 -14.72 42.98
CA HIS A 82 -19.21 -14.00 43.39
C HIS A 82 -19.69 -14.41 44.78
N GLN A 83 -19.76 -15.73 45.05
CA GLN A 83 -20.19 -16.25 46.34
C GLN A 83 -19.28 -15.79 47.48
N HIS A 84 -17.96 -15.88 47.30
CA HIS A 84 -17.00 -15.52 48.34
C HIS A 84 -16.87 -14.00 48.54
N LEU A 85 -16.97 -13.21 47.47
CA LEU A 85 -17.06 -11.75 47.56
C LEU A 85 -18.32 -11.32 48.33
N SER A 86 -19.47 -11.93 48.02
CA SER A 86 -20.73 -11.66 48.73
C SER A 86 -20.63 -12.03 50.21
N ALA A 87 -20.02 -13.17 50.52
CA ALA A 87 -19.80 -13.62 51.90
C ALA A 87 -18.88 -12.67 52.68
N PHE A 88 -17.84 -12.14 52.02
CA PHE A 88 -16.94 -11.16 52.61
C PHE A 88 -17.62 -9.81 52.84
N ILE A 89 -18.47 -9.34 51.92
CA ILE A 89 -19.28 -8.13 52.13
C ILE A 89 -20.20 -8.32 53.36
N ALA A 90 -20.88 -9.47 53.44
CA ALA A 90 -21.78 -9.77 54.55
C ALA A 90 -21.05 -9.93 55.90
N ASN A 91 -19.82 -10.45 55.87
CA ASN A 91 -19.02 -10.73 57.06
C ASN A 91 -17.53 -10.44 56.80
N ARG A 92 -17.08 -9.27 57.30
CA ARG A 92 -15.71 -8.74 57.15
C ARG A 92 -14.69 -9.41 58.07
N ALA A 93 -14.73 -10.75 58.16
CA ALA A 93 -13.81 -11.55 58.95
C ALA A 93 -12.62 -12.05 58.11
N GLN A 94 -11.48 -12.30 58.77
CA GLN A 94 -10.23 -12.75 58.12
C GLN A 94 -10.42 -13.96 57.21
N GLY A 95 -11.15 -14.99 57.65
CA GLY A 95 -11.38 -16.18 56.83
C GLY A 95 -12.19 -15.88 55.56
N GLN A 96 -13.12 -14.92 55.60
CA GLN A 96 -13.88 -14.53 54.41
C GLN A 96 -13.02 -13.71 53.45
N PHE A 97 -12.18 -12.82 53.98
CA PHE A 97 -11.19 -12.09 53.19
C PHE A 97 -10.26 -13.04 52.43
N GLN A 98 -9.67 -14.02 53.12
CA GLN A 98 -8.74 -14.99 52.51
C GLN A 98 -9.42 -15.79 51.39
N ASN A 99 -10.64 -16.26 51.62
CA ASN A 99 -11.40 -16.99 50.60
C ASN A 99 -11.76 -16.10 49.40
N ALA A 100 -12.21 -14.86 49.64
CA ALA A 100 -12.54 -13.91 48.59
C ALA A 100 -11.30 -13.59 47.74
N PHE A 101 -10.17 -13.28 48.40
CA PHE A 101 -8.92 -12.98 47.72
C PHE A 101 -8.43 -14.17 46.90
N GLN A 102 -8.42 -15.38 47.48
CA GLN A 102 -8.05 -16.60 46.75
C GLN A 102 -8.86 -16.79 45.47
N HIS A 103 -10.18 -16.56 45.51
CA HIS A 103 -11.02 -16.78 44.34
C HIS A 103 -10.88 -15.69 43.28
N VAL A 104 -10.63 -14.44 43.68
CA VAL A 104 -10.25 -13.37 42.73
C VAL A 104 -8.93 -13.74 42.03
N GLU A 105 -7.91 -14.16 42.79
CA GLU A 105 -6.63 -14.57 42.22
C GLU A 105 -6.74 -15.80 41.32
N ASN A 106 -7.58 -16.77 41.70
CA ASN A 106 -7.83 -17.95 40.87
C ASN A 106 -8.44 -17.56 39.52
N VAL A 107 -9.41 -16.63 39.50
CA VAL A 107 -10.00 -16.15 38.25
C VAL A 107 -8.94 -15.48 37.38
N ARG A 108 -8.16 -14.53 37.94
CA ARG A 108 -7.09 -13.83 37.22
C ARG A 108 -6.05 -14.78 36.66
N THR A 109 -5.57 -15.71 37.49
CA THR A 109 -4.57 -16.69 37.11
C THR A 109 -5.08 -17.60 36.00
N ASN A 110 -6.34 -18.06 36.08
CA ASN A 110 -6.94 -18.88 35.03
C ASN A 110 -7.11 -18.09 33.71
N ILE A 111 -7.58 -16.84 33.77
CA ILE A 111 -7.66 -15.95 32.60
C ILE A 111 -6.29 -15.81 31.91
N GLN A 112 -5.22 -15.67 32.70
CA GLN A 112 -3.86 -15.62 32.18
C GLN A 112 -3.40 -16.95 31.59
N GLN A 113 -3.61 -18.06 32.30
CA GLN A 113 -3.20 -19.41 31.86
C GLN A 113 -3.93 -19.86 30.59
N TRP A 114 -5.20 -19.47 30.43
CA TRP A 114 -5.99 -19.77 29.24
C TRP A 114 -5.68 -18.85 28.05
N GLY A 115 -4.80 -17.86 28.24
CA GLY A 115 -4.38 -16.93 27.19
C GLY A 115 -5.36 -15.80 26.92
N PHE A 116 -6.51 -15.75 27.60
CA PHE A 116 -7.52 -14.70 27.41
C PHE A 116 -7.00 -13.31 27.76
N ARG A 117 -6.05 -13.19 28.69
CA ARG A 117 -5.38 -11.92 28.98
C ARG A 117 -4.66 -11.34 27.75
N TYR A 118 -3.97 -12.18 27.00
CA TYR A 118 -3.24 -11.72 25.81
C TYR A 118 -4.21 -11.28 24.73
N GLU A 119 -5.27 -12.06 24.47
CA GLU A 119 -6.32 -11.69 23.50
C GLU A 119 -7.03 -10.39 23.90
N ALA A 120 -7.34 -10.21 25.19
CA ALA A 120 -8.06 -9.04 25.70
C ALA A 120 -7.25 -7.75 25.61
N VAL A 121 -5.95 -7.81 25.92
CA VAL A 121 -5.06 -6.65 25.89
C VAL A 121 -4.53 -6.39 24.49
N LEU A 122 -4.05 -7.42 23.78
CA LEU A 122 -3.41 -7.28 22.47
C LEU A 122 -4.41 -7.17 21.33
N GLY A 123 -5.60 -7.78 21.43
CA GLY A 123 -6.64 -7.67 20.39
C GLY A 123 -7.01 -6.22 20.11
N ARG A 124 -7.13 -5.41 21.16
CA ARG A 124 -7.39 -3.96 21.07
C ARG A 124 -6.25 -3.20 20.39
N ASP A 125 -4.99 -3.60 20.63
CA ASP A 125 -3.83 -2.99 19.99
C ASP A 125 -3.67 -3.40 18.53
N ILE A 126 -3.99 -4.66 18.19
CA ILE A 126 -3.97 -5.16 16.82
C ILE A 126 -5.04 -4.45 15.99
N GLU A 127 -6.27 -4.30 16.50
CA GLU A 127 -7.34 -3.62 15.77
C GLU A 127 -6.99 -2.14 15.50
N LYS A 128 -6.43 -1.43 16.50
CA LYS A 128 -5.94 -0.06 16.31
C LYS A 128 -4.83 0.02 15.28
N ARG A 129 -3.87 -0.91 15.33
CA ARG A 129 -2.77 -0.98 14.34
C ARG A 129 -3.29 -1.32 12.95
N SER A 130 -4.29 -2.19 12.83
CA SER A 130 -4.94 -2.53 11.56
C SER A 130 -5.57 -1.31 10.93
N LYS A 131 -6.34 -0.52 11.71
CA LYS A 131 -6.93 0.73 11.23
C LYS A 131 -5.88 1.72 10.72
N LEU A 132 -4.77 1.87 11.46
CA LEU A 132 -3.66 2.72 11.02
C LEU A 132 -3.01 2.22 9.72
N ILE A 133 -2.89 0.90 9.55
CA ILE A 133 -2.38 0.29 8.31
C ILE A 133 -3.36 0.56 7.17
N ASP A 134 -4.66 0.37 7.38
CA ASP A 134 -5.69 0.60 6.36
C ASP A 134 -5.72 2.07 5.91
N GLU A 135 -5.58 3.01 6.85
CA GLU A 135 -5.45 4.44 6.55
C GLU A 135 -4.20 4.75 5.72
N GLU A 136 -3.07 4.13 6.04
CA GLU A 136 -1.82 4.34 5.32
C GLU A 136 -1.85 3.69 3.91
N ILE A 137 -2.49 2.53 3.77
CA ILE A 137 -2.76 1.91 2.47
C ILE A 137 -3.65 2.83 1.62
N ALA A 138 -4.70 3.42 2.19
CA ALA A 138 -5.57 4.35 1.48
C ALA A 138 -4.80 5.58 0.98
N LYS A 139 -3.90 6.15 1.79
CA LYS A 139 -3.01 7.24 1.35
C LYS A 139 -2.07 6.81 0.23
N LEU A 140 -1.47 5.62 0.32
CA LEU A 140 -0.59 5.10 -0.71
C LEU A 140 -1.32 4.91 -2.05
N LEU A 141 -2.55 4.41 -2.02
CA LEU A 141 -3.39 4.28 -3.20
C LEU A 141 -3.73 5.66 -3.80
N SER A 142 -4.11 6.63 -2.98
CA SER A 142 -4.37 8.01 -3.43
C SER A 142 -3.13 8.64 -4.10
N ASN A 143 -1.95 8.48 -3.48
CA ASN A 143 -0.69 9.00 -4.02
C ASN A 143 -0.33 8.30 -5.34
N LYS A 144 -0.61 7.01 -5.47
CA LYS A 144 -0.41 6.28 -6.74
C LYS A 144 -1.30 6.86 -7.85
N ASP A 145 -2.56 7.13 -7.56
CA ASP A 145 -3.49 7.72 -8.53
C ASP A 145 -3.06 9.14 -8.96
N GLU A 146 -2.57 9.94 -8.02
CA GLU A 146 -1.96 11.24 -8.32
C GLU A 146 -0.72 11.12 -9.21
N ILE A 147 0.17 10.16 -8.92
CA ILE A 147 1.37 9.90 -9.75
C ILE A 147 0.96 9.45 -11.15
N GLU A 148 -0.04 8.57 -11.29
CA GLU A 148 -0.55 8.15 -12.59
C GLU A 148 -1.16 9.33 -13.36
N SER A 149 -1.90 10.20 -12.69
CA SER A 149 -2.42 11.45 -13.26
C SER A 149 -1.29 12.37 -13.73
N LEU A 150 -0.27 12.58 -12.89
CA LEU A 150 0.91 13.38 -13.25
C LEU A 150 1.64 12.79 -14.46
N LYS A 151 1.80 11.46 -14.50
CA LYS A 151 2.42 10.75 -15.62
C LYS A 151 1.64 10.94 -16.92
N ARG A 152 0.30 10.88 -16.87
CA ARG A 152 -0.56 11.17 -18.03
C ARG A 152 -0.43 12.61 -18.48
N ASN A 153 -0.45 13.56 -17.55
CA ASN A 153 -0.27 14.98 -17.85
C ASN A 153 1.09 15.26 -18.51
N VAL A 154 2.18 14.72 -17.95
CA VAL A 154 3.54 14.84 -18.51
C VAL A 154 3.62 14.18 -19.88
N SER A 155 3.08 12.97 -20.06
CA SER A 155 3.08 12.29 -21.36
C SER A 155 2.32 13.10 -22.42
N SER A 156 1.17 13.68 -22.05
CA SER A 156 0.38 14.54 -22.94
C SER A 156 1.10 15.82 -23.35
N LEU A 157 2.01 16.34 -22.51
CA LEU A 157 2.82 17.51 -22.82
C LEU A 157 4.03 17.17 -23.69
N ILE A 158 4.63 16.00 -23.49
CA ILE A 158 5.86 15.58 -24.19
C ILE A 158 5.55 15.02 -25.58
N GLU A 159 4.52 14.19 -25.74
CA GLU A 159 4.21 13.53 -27.03
C GLU A 159 4.05 14.52 -28.20
N PRO A 160 3.27 15.61 -28.07
CA PRO A 160 3.12 16.59 -29.15
C PRO A 160 4.42 17.37 -29.43
N ALA A 161 5.21 17.66 -28.39
CA ALA A 161 6.46 18.41 -28.51
C ALA A 161 7.56 17.59 -29.23
N VAL A 162 7.61 16.28 -28.96
CA VAL A 162 8.56 15.36 -29.60
C VAL A 162 8.12 15.02 -31.02
N ALA A 163 6.82 14.81 -31.27
CA ALA A 163 6.30 14.57 -32.62
C ALA A 163 6.46 15.79 -33.53
N GLY A 164 6.21 17.00 -33.01
CA GLY A 164 6.36 18.25 -33.77
C GLY A 164 7.81 18.56 -34.15
N SER A 165 8.76 18.36 -33.23
CA SER A 165 10.18 18.61 -33.48
C SER A 165 10.81 17.58 -34.44
N LEU A 166 10.48 16.29 -34.29
CA LEU A 166 10.93 15.25 -35.22
C LEU A 166 10.34 15.45 -36.62
N SER A 167 9.02 15.67 -36.73
CA SER A 167 8.35 15.89 -38.02
C SER A 167 8.93 17.09 -38.77
N LYS A 168 9.18 18.20 -38.06
CA LYS A 168 9.81 19.39 -38.65
C LYS A 168 11.23 19.09 -39.13
N SER A 169 12.03 18.36 -38.34
CA SER A 169 13.38 17.96 -38.76
C SER A 169 13.41 17.06 -40.01
N PHE A 170 12.41 16.20 -40.19
CA PHE A 170 12.28 15.37 -41.40
C PHE A 170 11.78 16.17 -42.60
N SER A 171 10.84 17.11 -42.39
CA SER A 171 10.38 18.03 -43.43
C SER A 171 11.53 18.89 -43.96
N ASP A 172 12.30 19.52 -43.06
CA ASP A 172 13.43 20.37 -43.42
C ASP A 172 14.50 19.60 -44.20
N ARG A 173 14.75 18.33 -43.82
CA ARG A 173 15.68 17.45 -44.54
C ARG A 173 15.16 17.08 -45.94
N LYS A 174 13.86 16.82 -46.08
CA LYS A 174 13.23 16.48 -47.37
C LYS A 174 13.26 17.66 -48.33
N ASP A 175 12.96 18.86 -47.83
CA ASP A 175 12.96 20.08 -48.63
C ASP A 175 14.39 20.44 -49.09
N ALA A 176 15.38 20.34 -48.21
CA ALA A 176 16.78 20.55 -48.55
C ALA A 176 17.30 19.53 -49.59
N LEU A 177 16.80 18.29 -49.56
CA LEU A 177 17.15 17.26 -50.55
C LEU A 177 16.54 17.56 -51.92
N ASN A 178 15.26 17.95 -51.96
CA ASN A 178 14.58 18.34 -53.18
C ASN A 178 15.24 19.56 -53.86
N GLU A 179 15.64 20.56 -53.08
CA GLU A 179 16.32 21.74 -53.60
C GLU A 179 17.67 21.37 -54.25
N LYS A 180 18.45 20.51 -53.58
CA LYS A 180 19.74 20.04 -54.14
C LYS A 180 19.54 19.19 -55.39
N GLN A 181 18.53 18.33 -55.42
CA GLN A 181 18.22 17.50 -56.59
C GLN A 181 17.82 18.36 -57.80
N SER A 182 17.00 19.40 -57.58
CA SER A 182 16.61 20.35 -58.63
C SER A 182 17.83 21.09 -59.19
N ARG A 183 18.75 21.55 -58.33
CA ARG A 183 20.00 22.21 -58.78
C ARG A 183 20.85 21.30 -59.66
N TRP A 184 21.05 20.03 -59.27
CA TRP A 184 21.82 19.08 -60.06
C TRP A 184 21.17 18.74 -61.41
N PHE A 185 19.83 18.65 -61.44
CA PHE A 185 19.09 18.45 -62.67
C PHE A 185 19.35 19.59 -63.66
N TRP A 186 19.23 20.85 -63.22
CA TRP A 186 19.49 22.01 -64.07
C TRP A 186 20.94 22.11 -64.55
N VAL A 187 21.91 21.80 -63.70
CA VAL A 187 23.33 21.75 -64.09
C VAL A 187 23.55 20.72 -65.21
N SER A 188 22.90 19.57 -65.12
CA SER A 188 23.01 18.50 -66.12
C SER A 188 22.42 18.91 -67.47
N VAL A 189 21.26 19.59 -67.45
CA VAL A 189 20.62 20.13 -68.66
C VAL A 189 21.50 21.16 -69.35
N ILE A 190 22.11 22.09 -68.58
CA ILE A 190 23.00 23.12 -69.14
C ILE A 190 24.25 22.48 -69.78
N MET A 191 24.86 21.50 -69.12
CA MET A 191 26.03 20.80 -69.67
C MET A 191 25.70 20.03 -70.95
N ALA A 192 24.55 19.39 -71.02
CA ALA A 192 24.07 18.73 -72.24
C ALA A 192 23.90 19.73 -73.40
N ALA A 193 23.31 20.89 -73.13
CA ALA A 193 23.14 21.94 -74.14
C ALA A 193 24.49 22.47 -74.66
N ILE A 194 25.44 22.73 -73.76
CA ILE A 194 26.80 23.16 -74.14
C ILE A 194 27.49 22.11 -75.01
N SER A 195 27.36 20.82 -74.65
CA SER A 195 27.95 19.72 -75.42
C SER A 195 27.40 19.65 -76.84
N ILE A 196 26.09 19.81 -77.02
CA ILE A 196 25.44 19.84 -78.34
C ILE A 196 25.97 21.01 -79.17
N ILE A 197 26.03 22.22 -78.59
CA ILE A 197 26.53 23.42 -79.28
C ILE A 197 28.00 23.25 -79.68
N ALA A 198 28.85 22.79 -78.76
CA ALA A 198 30.28 22.58 -79.03
C ALA A 198 30.49 21.53 -80.14
N THR A 199 29.71 20.45 -80.10
CA THR A 199 29.74 19.42 -81.16
C THR A 199 29.36 20.02 -82.51
N GLY A 200 28.32 20.85 -82.57
CA GLY A 200 27.90 21.55 -83.79
C GLY A 200 29.00 22.48 -84.35
N PHE A 201 29.66 23.25 -83.49
CA PHE A 201 30.77 24.13 -83.89
C PHE A 201 31.98 23.37 -84.43
N ILE A 202 32.33 22.24 -83.83
CA ILE A 202 33.45 21.39 -84.29
C ILE A 202 33.12 20.79 -85.65
N VAL A 203 31.92 20.23 -85.82
CA VAL A 203 31.49 19.66 -87.11
C VAL A 203 31.47 20.74 -88.19
N TRP A 204 30.97 21.94 -87.90
CA TRP A 204 30.95 23.03 -88.87
C TRP A 204 32.35 23.51 -89.24
N SER A 205 33.27 23.61 -88.27
CA SER A 205 34.68 23.93 -88.53
C SER A 205 35.35 22.89 -89.43
N ILE A 206 35.12 21.59 -89.18
CA ILE A 206 35.67 20.49 -90.00
C ILE A 206 35.12 20.56 -91.42
N VAL A 207 33.80 20.69 -91.59
CA VAL A 207 33.16 20.82 -92.91
C VAL A 207 33.67 22.06 -93.65
N GLY A 208 33.85 23.18 -92.96
CA GLY A 208 34.41 24.41 -93.53
C GLY A 208 35.84 24.25 -94.07
N ILE A 209 36.69 23.46 -93.38
CA ILE A 209 38.05 23.15 -93.84
C ILE A 209 38.01 22.26 -95.09
N PHE A 210 37.14 21.25 -95.13
CA PHE A 210 37.01 20.35 -96.29
C PHE A 210 36.36 21.01 -97.52
N ASN A 211 35.61 22.09 -97.34
CA ASN A 211 34.99 22.86 -98.41
C ASN A 211 35.84 24.08 -98.86
N SER A 212 37.06 24.22 -98.35
CA SER A 212 37.98 25.27 -98.78
C SER A 212 38.50 24.98 -100.20
N GLU A 213 38.53 26.00 -101.05
CA GLU A 213 39.00 25.89 -102.45
C GLU A 213 40.42 25.28 -102.56
N GLU A 214 41.25 25.42 -101.54
CA GLU A 214 42.60 24.83 -101.48
C GLU A 214 42.58 23.30 -101.38
N VAL A 215 41.70 22.72 -100.57
CA VAL A 215 41.59 21.26 -100.40
C VAL A 215 40.93 20.62 -101.62
N LEU A 216 39.93 21.29 -102.20
CA LEU A 216 39.29 20.85 -103.46
C LEU A 216 40.28 20.86 -104.63
N LYS A 217 41.11 21.91 -104.76
CA LYS A 217 42.18 21.96 -105.78
C LYS A 217 43.27 20.92 -105.56
N ALA A 218 43.64 20.63 -104.30
CA ALA A 218 44.63 19.59 -103.99
C ALA A 218 44.11 18.17 -104.30
N LEU A 219 42.82 17.90 -104.08
CA LEU A 219 42.19 16.62 -104.41
C LEU A 219 42.01 16.43 -105.93
N GLU A 220 41.69 17.48 -106.68
CA GLU A 220 41.65 17.41 -108.15
C GLU A 220 43.04 17.21 -108.77
N ALA A 221 44.07 17.85 -108.23
CA ALA A 221 45.45 17.68 -108.70
C ALA A 221 45.97 16.24 -108.49
N ASN A 222 45.54 15.56 -107.43
CA ASN A 222 45.98 14.20 -107.12
C ASN A 222 45.19 13.11 -107.86
N LYS A 223 44.11 13.48 -108.55
CA LYS A 223 43.29 12.55 -109.36
C LYS A 223 43.83 12.37 -110.78
N ASN A 224 44.77 13.21 -111.19
CA ASN A 224 45.38 13.23 -112.53
C ASN A 224 46.84 12.70 -112.56
N ASN A 225 47.30 12.03 -111.48
CA ASN A 225 48.50 11.20 -111.44
C ASN A 225 48.10 9.74 -111.16
#